data_AF-A0A3Q1GYS0-F1
#
_entry.id   AF-A0A3Q1GYS0-F1
#
_cell.length_a   1.000
_cell.length_b   1.000
_cell.length_c   1.000
_cell.angle_alpha   90.00
_cell.angle_beta   90.00
_cell.angle_gamma   90.00
#
_symmetry.space_group_name_H-M   'P 1'
#
loop_
_entity.id
_entity.type
_entity.pdbx_description
1 polymer ?
#
loop_
_entity_poly.entity_id
_entity_poly.type
_entity_poly.pdbx_seq_one_letter_code
_entity_poly.pdbx_strand_id
1 'polypeptide(L)'
;MQDAAQERDSLKEKVQRLTSELEAVQSRLQEASHSNIKKECSHQASQTEVTEREKDYKSLFEKAKQKVNELIKDKEALIAATETKPNHSTGQGEEGDVDEIALQVDSLIRRLDQSNKENNDLLLELRQNVGRLLITYVPALDLEQVNFRCNVIDEILEQVLASRDSVTGEGLSDDAINE
;
A
#
# COMPACT_ATOMS: atom_id res chain seq x y z
N MET A 1 -20.48 97.68 -51.15
CA MET A 1 -19.67 96.61 -51.77
C MET A 1 -18.65 96.03 -50.80
N GLN A 2 -18.06 96.85 -49.92
CA GLN A 2 -17.11 96.42 -48.89
C GLN A 2 -17.71 95.48 -47.84
N ASP A 3 -18.93 95.75 -47.36
CA ASP A 3 -19.60 94.93 -46.34
C ASP A 3 -19.90 93.51 -46.84
N ALA A 4 -20.34 93.36 -48.10
CA ALA A 4 -20.57 92.05 -48.71
C ALA A 4 -19.27 91.24 -48.90
N ALA A 5 -18.14 91.93 -49.10
CA ALA A 5 -16.83 91.28 -49.16
C ALA A 5 -16.37 90.83 -47.76
N GLN A 6 -16.56 91.66 -46.73
CA GLN A 6 -16.27 91.31 -45.34
C GLN A 6 -17.15 90.18 -44.81
N GLU A 7 -18.45 90.18 -45.14
CA GLU A 7 -19.38 89.12 -44.79
C GLU A 7 -18.99 87.79 -45.46
N ARG A 8 -18.64 87.83 -46.74
CA ARG A 8 -18.14 86.65 -47.47
C ARG A 8 -16.85 86.12 -46.86
N ASP A 9 -15.92 86.99 -46.49
CA ASP A 9 -14.64 86.59 -45.91
C ASP A 9 -14.83 86.00 -44.49
N SER A 10 -15.73 86.57 -43.68
CA SER A 10 -16.16 86.04 -42.38
C SER A 10 -16.83 84.67 -42.50
N LEU A 11 -17.74 84.49 -43.48
CA LEU A 11 -18.36 83.20 -43.76
C LEU A 11 -17.33 82.17 -44.24
N LYS A 12 -16.37 82.58 -45.07
CA LYS A 12 -15.29 81.72 -45.55
C LYS A 12 -14.40 81.24 -44.39
N GLU A 13 -14.05 82.12 -43.46
CA GLU A 13 -13.33 81.76 -42.23
C GLU A 13 -14.14 80.79 -41.37
N LYS A 14 -15.45 81.01 -41.24
CA LYS A 14 -16.33 80.13 -40.46
C LYS A 14 -16.45 78.75 -41.09
N VAL A 15 -16.59 78.66 -42.41
CA VAL A 15 -16.59 77.41 -43.17
C VAL A 15 -15.25 76.68 -43.02
N GLN A 16 -14.13 77.39 -43.16
CA GLN A 16 -12.81 76.79 -43.01
C GLN A 16 -12.58 76.25 -41.59
N ARG A 17 -12.99 77.02 -40.58
CA ARG A 17 -12.93 76.59 -39.17
C ARG A 17 -13.78 75.34 -38.93
N LEU A 18 -15.03 75.35 -39.37
CA LEU A 18 -15.93 74.20 -39.23
C LEU A 18 -15.43 72.98 -40.00
N THR A 19 -14.79 73.18 -41.14
CA THR A 19 -14.18 72.09 -41.93
C THR A 19 -13.02 71.46 -41.16
N SER A 20 -12.12 72.27 -40.60
CA SER A 20 -11.02 71.78 -39.75
C SER A 20 -11.52 71.08 -38.49
N GLU A 21 -12.60 71.58 -37.88
CA GLU A 21 -13.20 70.97 -36.69
C GLU A 21 -13.88 69.62 -37.03
N LEU A 22 -14.54 69.54 -38.19
CA LEU A 22 -15.14 68.30 -38.70
C LEU A 22 -14.07 67.25 -39.00
N GLU A 23 -12.97 67.62 -39.67
CA GLU A 23 -11.84 66.72 -39.94
C GLU A 23 -11.17 66.22 -38.66
N ALA A 24 -11.03 67.08 -37.65
CA ALA A 24 -10.50 66.71 -36.34
C ALA A 24 -11.43 65.73 -35.59
N VAL A 25 -12.74 65.98 -35.60
CA VAL A 25 -13.72 65.07 -34.99
C VAL A 25 -13.78 63.75 -35.75
N GLN A 26 -13.73 63.77 -37.09
CA GLN A 26 -13.71 62.58 -37.93
C GLN A 26 -12.43 61.76 -37.70
N SER A 27 -11.26 62.41 -37.61
CA SER A 27 -10.00 61.75 -37.26
C SER A 27 -10.05 61.12 -35.88
N ARG A 28 -10.58 61.85 -34.88
CA ARG A 28 -10.76 61.33 -33.51
C ARG A 28 -11.77 60.18 -33.44
N LEU A 29 -12.83 60.20 -34.24
CA LEU A 29 -13.80 59.11 -34.33
C LEU A 29 -13.18 57.88 -35.01
N GLN A 30 -12.37 58.08 -36.04
CA GLN A 30 -11.64 57.02 -36.72
C GLN A 30 -10.55 56.41 -35.80
N GLU A 31 -9.83 57.22 -35.03
CA GLU A 31 -8.91 56.75 -33.99
C GLU A 31 -9.65 56.01 -32.87
N ALA A 32 -10.81 56.51 -32.43
CA ALA A 32 -11.65 55.87 -31.43
C ALA A 32 -12.22 54.53 -31.96
N SER A 33 -12.57 54.42 -33.24
CA SER A 33 -13.06 53.17 -33.83
C SER A 33 -11.93 52.15 -34.01
N HIS A 34 -10.76 52.55 -34.51
CA HIS A 34 -9.58 51.68 -34.59
C HIS A 34 -9.06 51.23 -33.22
N SER A 35 -9.20 52.08 -32.18
CA SER A 35 -8.79 51.73 -30.82
C SER A 35 -9.81 50.87 -30.06
N ASN A 36 -11.12 51.00 -30.32
CA ASN A 36 -12.15 50.15 -29.73
C ASN A 36 -12.20 48.74 -30.34
N ILE A 37 -11.90 48.56 -31.63
CA ILE A 37 -11.80 47.21 -32.25
C ILE A 37 -10.67 46.39 -31.60
N LYS A 38 -9.65 47.04 -31.03
CA LYS A 38 -8.51 46.35 -30.38
C LYS A 38 -8.70 46.12 -28.87
N LYS A 39 -9.82 46.54 -28.28
CA LYS A 39 -10.02 46.47 -26.80
C LYS A 39 -11.33 45.85 -26.32
N GLU A 40 -12.06 45.15 -27.19
CA GLU A 40 -13.21 44.35 -26.72
C GLU A 40 -13.27 42.98 -27.39
N CYS A 41 -12.21 42.19 -27.16
CA CYS A 41 -12.33 40.75 -27.02
C CYS A 41 -11.58 40.33 -25.76
N SER A 42 -12.34 40.27 -24.66
CA SER A 42 -12.22 39.40 -23.49
C SER A 42 -10.89 39.29 -22.73
N HIS A 43 -11.00 39.37 -21.40
CA HIS A 43 -9.94 39.11 -20.43
C HIS A 43 -9.19 37.78 -20.67
N GLN A 44 -8.10 37.81 -21.45
CA GLN A 44 -7.04 36.82 -21.37
C GLN A 44 -5.69 37.41 -21.83
N ALA A 45 -5.41 38.65 -21.44
CA ALA A 45 -4.03 39.10 -21.37
C ALA A 45 -3.40 38.52 -20.09
N SER A 46 -3.04 37.24 -20.12
CA SER A 46 -1.86 36.83 -19.37
C SER A 46 -0.67 37.35 -20.16
N GLN A 47 -0.31 38.57 -19.83
CA GLN A 47 1.07 38.99 -19.82
C GLN A 47 1.82 37.90 -19.04
N THR A 48 2.44 36.95 -19.73
CA THR A 48 3.51 36.17 -19.10
C THR A 48 4.66 37.15 -18.95
N GLU A 49 4.55 38.01 -17.93
CA GLU A 49 5.75 38.29 -17.17
C GLU A 49 6.38 36.91 -16.94
N VAL A 50 7.58 36.71 -17.47
CA VAL A 50 8.46 35.63 -17.04
C VAL A 50 8.77 35.95 -15.58
N THR A 51 7.77 35.72 -14.74
CA THR A 51 7.87 35.74 -13.30
C THR A 51 8.94 34.71 -12.97
N GLU A 52 9.76 35.01 -11.99
CA GLU A 52 10.94 34.21 -11.60
C GLU A 52 10.63 32.70 -11.44
N ARG A 53 9.35 32.34 -11.28
CA ARG A 53 8.78 30.98 -11.25
C ARG A 53 8.87 30.16 -12.57
N GLU A 54 8.94 30.78 -13.75
CA GLU A 54 9.01 30.04 -15.02
C GLU A 54 10.43 29.53 -15.33
N LYS A 55 11.45 30.23 -14.81
CA LYS A 55 12.87 29.77 -14.83
C LYS A 55 13.08 28.58 -13.90
N ASP A 56 12.32 28.50 -12.81
CA ASP A 56 12.38 27.37 -11.89
C ASP A 56 11.87 26.09 -12.54
N TYR A 57 10.75 26.11 -13.27
CA TYR A 57 10.26 24.88 -13.89
C TYR A 57 11.18 24.34 -14.99
N LYS A 58 11.73 25.23 -15.83
CA LYS A 58 12.69 24.83 -16.86
C LYS A 58 13.98 24.29 -16.27
N SER A 59 14.52 24.94 -15.23
CA SER A 59 15.72 24.44 -14.54
C SER A 59 15.45 23.15 -13.76
N LEU A 60 14.27 22.98 -13.15
CA LEU A 60 13.84 21.73 -12.51
C LEU A 60 13.70 20.60 -13.52
N PHE A 61 13.15 20.86 -14.71
CA PHE A 61 13.04 19.88 -15.79
C PHE A 61 14.41 19.47 -16.32
N GLU A 62 15.30 20.43 -16.59
CA GLU A 62 16.67 20.12 -17.01
C GLU A 62 17.45 19.37 -15.92
N LYS A 63 17.26 19.74 -14.64
CA LYS A 63 17.84 19.04 -13.49
C LYS A 63 17.30 17.62 -13.36
N ALA A 64 16.00 17.41 -13.59
CA ALA A 64 15.37 16.09 -13.61
C ALA A 64 15.92 15.23 -14.76
N LYS A 65 16.02 15.80 -15.97
CA LYS A 65 16.60 15.14 -17.14
C LYS A 65 18.07 14.77 -16.92
N GLN A 66 18.85 15.67 -16.33
CA GLN A 66 20.22 15.40 -15.93
C GLN A 66 20.29 14.29 -14.88
N LYS A 67 19.43 14.33 -13.85
CA LYS A 67 19.40 13.30 -12.80
C LYS A 67 19.02 11.92 -13.34
N VAL A 68 18.09 11.85 -14.29
CA VAL A 68 17.73 10.60 -14.99
C VAL A 68 18.94 10.06 -15.77
N ASN A 69 19.65 10.90 -16.51
CA ASN A 69 20.84 10.48 -17.25
C ASN A 69 21.96 9.99 -16.31
N GLU A 70 22.17 10.65 -15.18
CA GLU A 70 23.15 10.19 -14.18
C GLU A 70 22.73 8.85 -13.56
N LEU A 71 21.44 8.66 -13.24
CA LEU A 71 20.94 7.36 -12.77
C LEU A 71 21.10 6.24 -13.81
N ILE A 72 20.94 6.55 -15.10
CA ILE A 72 21.18 5.59 -16.18
C ILE A 72 22.65 5.20 -16.21
N LYS A 73 23.56 6.18 -16.18
CA LYS A 73 25.01 5.91 -16.11
C LYS A 73 25.40 5.13 -14.87
N ASP A 74 24.86 5.48 -13.70
CA ASP A 74 25.13 4.77 -12.45
C ASP A 74 24.64 3.32 -12.52
N LYS A 75 23.47 3.07 -13.11
CA LYS A 75 22.94 1.73 -13.35
C LYS A 75 23.84 0.94 -14.30
N GLU A 76 24.27 1.54 -15.41
CA GLU A 76 25.19 0.91 -16.37
C GLU A 76 26.56 0.61 -15.74
N ALA A 77 27.09 1.53 -14.94
CA ALA A 77 28.34 1.34 -14.20
C ALA A 77 28.21 0.24 -13.14
N LEU A 78 27.06 0.14 -12.46
CA LEU A 78 26.78 -0.92 -11.50
C LEU A 78 26.72 -2.29 -12.19
N ILE A 79 26.03 -2.37 -13.33
CA ILE A 79 25.97 -3.59 -14.16
C ILE A 79 27.37 -3.99 -14.62
N ALA A 80 28.15 -3.05 -15.15
CA ALA A 80 29.53 -3.31 -15.56
C ALA A 80 30.44 -3.73 -14.39
N ALA A 81 30.24 -3.16 -13.20
CA ALA A 81 30.98 -3.54 -11.99
C ALA A 81 30.60 -4.94 -11.47
N THR A 82 29.34 -5.35 -11.62
CA THR A 82 28.89 -6.71 -11.30
C THR A 82 29.39 -7.75 -12.31
N GLU A 83 29.59 -7.36 -13.56
CA GLU A 83 30.09 -8.25 -14.61
C GLU A 83 31.63 -8.39 -14.61
N THR A 84 32.36 -7.44 -14.02
CA THR A 84 33.84 -7.40 -14.06
C THR A 84 34.54 -7.86 -12.77
N LYS A 85 33.81 -8.35 -11.77
CA LYS A 85 34.39 -8.97 -10.56
C LYS A 85 33.82 -10.37 -10.34
N PRO A 86 34.60 -11.45 -10.58
CA PRO A 86 34.27 -12.75 -10.04
C PRO A 86 34.72 -12.74 -8.58
N ASN A 87 33.94 -12.14 -7.67
CA ASN A 87 34.12 -12.32 -6.23
C ASN A 87 32.88 -11.86 -5.46
N HIS A 88 32.12 -12.85 -5.00
CA HIS A 88 31.29 -12.85 -3.79
C HIS A 88 30.59 -11.53 -3.43
N SER A 89 29.33 -11.38 -3.84
CA SER A 89 28.17 -11.17 -2.95
C SER A 89 27.05 -10.39 -3.65
N THR A 90 25.83 -10.84 -3.40
CA THR A 90 24.60 -10.04 -3.38
C THR A 90 24.16 -9.47 -4.72
N GLY A 91 23.64 -10.35 -5.58
CA GLY A 91 23.02 -9.96 -6.83
C GLY A 91 22.32 -11.12 -7.55
N GLN A 92 21.34 -11.78 -6.92
CA GLN A 92 20.27 -12.47 -7.64
C GLN A 92 18.95 -12.21 -6.91
N GLY A 93 18.05 -11.52 -7.60
CA GLY A 93 16.70 -11.27 -7.14
C GLY A 93 15.87 -12.56 -7.18
N GLU A 94 15.07 -12.72 -6.14
CA GLU A 94 13.86 -13.54 -6.02
C GLU A 94 13.99 -15.08 -6.15
N GLU A 95 14.82 -15.66 -7.01
CA GLU A 95 14.94 -17.13 -7.11
C GLU A 95 15.73 -17.76 -5.96
N GLY A 96 16.81 -17.11 -5.49
CA GLY A 96 17.61 -17.63 -4.37
C GLY A 96 16.92 -17.57 -3.02
N ASP A 97 15.98 -16.64 -2.83
CA ASP A 97 15.16 -16.54 -1.60
C ASP A 97 14.12 -17.66 -1.56
N VAL A 98 13.52 -18.02 -2.70
CA VAL A 98 12.57 -19.14 -2.78
C VAL A 98 13.24 -20.48 -2.49
N ASP A 99 14.42 -20.73 -3.04
CA ASP A 99 15.19 -21.95 -2.76
C ASP A 99 15.67 -22.01 -1.30
N GLU A 100 16.10 -20.89 -0.72
CA GLU A 100 16.47 -20.80 0.70
C GLU A 100 15.26 -21.02 1.62
N ILE A 101 14.11 -20.43 1.28
CA ILE A 101 12.84 -20.64 1.97
C ILE A 101 12.40 -22.10 1.85
N ALA A 102 12.52 -22.74 0.67
CA ALA A 102 12.18 -24.14 0.49
C ALA A 102 13.04 -25.05 1.38
N LEU A 103 14.35 -24.81 1.45
CA LEU A 103 15.25 -25.54 2.34
C LEU A 103 14.92 -25.31 3.82
N GLN A 104 14.52 -24.09 4.21
CA GLN A 104 14.05 -23.82 5.58
C GLN A 104 12.75 -24.56 5.90
N VAL A 105 11.78 -24.54 5.00
CA VAL A 105 10.51 -25.26 5.15
C VAL A 105 10.74 -26.76 5.28
N ASP A 106 11.57 -27.36 4.43
CA ASP A 106 11.92 -28.78 4.53
C ASP A 106 12.58 -29.13 5.87
N SER A 107 13.45 -28.25 6.37
CA SER A 107 14.09 -28.44 7.68
C SER A 107 13.07 -28.37 8.84
N LEU A 108 12.07 -27.49 8.74
CA LEU A 108 11.01 -27.35 9.72
C LEU A 108 10.05 -28.55 9.68
N ILE A 109 9.68 -29.02 8.49
CA ILE A 109 8.85 -30.21 8.31
C ILE A 109 9.54 -31.42 8.95
N ARG A 110 10.82 -31.66 8.64
CA ARG A 110 11.57 -32.76 9.26
C ARG A 110 11.64 -32.66 10.78
N ARG A 111 11.81 -31.45 11.33
CA ARG A 111 11.84 -31.23 12.78
C ARG A 111 10.47 -31.46 13.42
N LEU A 112 9.40 -31.03 12.76
CA LEU A 112 8.03 -31.25 13.18
C LEU A 112 7.69 -32.74 13.17
N ASP A 113 8.04 -33.47 12.12
CA ASP A 113 7.84 -34.92 12.03
C ASP A 113 8.60 -35.67 13.11
N GLN A 114 9.85 -35.27 13.38
CA GLN A 114 10.65 -35.85 14.45
C GLN A 114 10.02 -35.60 15.82
N SER A 115 9.61 -34.36 16.12
CA SER A 115 8.96 -34.02 17.39
C SER A 115 7.59 -34.71 17.54
N ASN A 116 6.81 -34.82 16.47
CA ASN A 116 5.55 -35.56 16.47
C ASN A 116 5.78 -37.05 16.73
N LYS A 117 6.81 -37.64 16.12
CA LYS A 117 7.16 -39.04 16.38
C LYS A 117 7.54 -39.25 17.84
N GLU A 118 8.40 -38.40 18.40
CA GLU A 118 8.79 -38.45 19.81
C GLU A 118 7.58 -38.33 20.75
N ASN A 119 6.66 -37.40 20.47
CA ASN A 119 5.42 -37.26 21.24
C ASN A 119 4.52 -38.50 21.14
N ASN A 120 4.40 -39.11 19.95
CA ASN A 120 3.63 -40.34 19.78
C ASN A 120 4.26 -41.52 20.53
N ASP A 121 5.59 -41.63 20.53
CA ASP A 121 6.31 -42.66 21.26
C ASP A 121 6.16 -42.47 22.78
N LEU A 122 6.24 -41.23 23.28
CA LEU A 122 5.98 -40.91 24.69
C LEU A 122 4.53 -41.20 25.10
N LEU A 123 3.56 -40.87 24.26
CA LEU A 123 2.15 -41.19 24.50
C LEU A 123 1.92 -42.70 24.56
N LEU A 124 2.58 -43.46 23.67
CA LEU A 124 2.52 -44.92 23.66
C LEU A 124 3.06 -45.49 24.98
N GLU A 125 4.21 -45.02 25.45
CA GLU A 125 4.80 -45.43 26.73
C GLU A 125 3.88 -45.07 27.91
N LEU A 126 3.31 -43.88 27.90
CA LEU A 126 2.35 -43.46 28.92
C LEU A 126 1.13 -44.38 28.96
N ARG A 127 0.54 -44.70 27.80
CA ARG A 127 -0.60 -45.63 27.71
C ARG A 127 -0.24 -47.04 28.20
N GLN A 128 0.98 -47.51 27.96
CA GLN A 128 1.44 -48.78 28.52
C GLN A 128 1.54 -48.75 30.04
N ASN A 129 2.08 -47.66 30.60
CA ASN A 129 2.16 -47.46 32.05
C ASN A 129 0.77 -47.40 32.69
N VAL A 130 -0.15 -46.64 32.09
CA VAL A 130 -1.54 -46.57 32.52
C VAL A 130 -2.22 -47.94 32.40
N GLY A 131 -2.04 -48.66 31.29
CA GLY A 131 -2.58 -50.01 31.12
C GLY A 131 -2.11 -50.98 32.20
N ARG A 132 -0.80 -50.97 32.53
CA ARG A 132 -0.26 -51.74 33.66
C ARG A 132 -0.93 -51.39 34.98
N LEU A 133 -1.17 -50.10 35.23
CA LEU A 133 -1.88 -49.65 36.42
C LEU A 133 -3.36 -50.09 36.42
N LEU A 134 -4.01 -50.02 35.27
CA LEU A 134 -5.43 -50.38 35.09
C LEU A 134 -5.70 -51.85 35.40
N ILE A 135 -4.75 -52.77 35.22
CA ILE A 135 -4.90 -54.17 35.67
C ILE A 135 -5.33 -54.26 37.14
N THR A 136 -4.84 -53.36 37.99
CA THR A 136 -5.19 -53.38 39.43
C THR A 136 -6.66 -53.06 39.70
N TYR A 137 -7.30 -52.32 38.78
CA TYR A 137 -8.71 -51.95 38.85
C TYR A 137 -9.59 -52.84 37.96
N VAL A 138 -9.03 -53.38 36.88
CA VAL A 138 -9.69 -54.24 35.89
C VAL A 138 -8.84 -55.50 35.69
N PRO A 139 -8.95 -56.51 36.57
CA PRO A 139 -8.08 -57.70 36.52
C PRO A 139 -8.27 -58.58 35.28
N ALA A 140 -9.40 -58.42 34.57
CA ALA A 140 -9.68 -59.13 33.32
C ALA A 140 -9.06 -58.44 32.08
N LEU A 141 -8.40 -57.28 32.25
CA LEU A 141 -7.74 -56.57 31.16
C LEU A 141 -6.48 -57.33 30.72
N ASP A 142 -6.52 -57.90 29.52
CA ASP A 142 -5.37 -58.54 28.89
C ASP A 142 -4.57 -57.53 28.05
N LEU A 143 -3.42 -57.09 28.58
CA LEU A 143 -2.55 -56.12 27.89
C LEU A 143 -1.92 -56.65 26.62
N GLU A 144 -1.84 -57.98 26.42
CA GLU A 144 -1.28 -58.56 25.19
C GLU A 144 -2.20 -58.32 23.98
N GLN A 145 -3.50 -58.14 24.23
CA GLN A 145 -4.50 -57.86 23.20
C GLN A 145 -4.75 -56.36 23.00
N VAL A 146 -4.19 -55.49 23.86
CA VAL A 146 -4.43 -54.04 23.79
C VAL A 146 -3.55 -53.37 22.73
N ASN A 147 -4.18 -52.69 21.78
CA ASN A 147 -3.49 -51.81 20.85
C ASN A 147 -3.27 -50.41 21.46
N PHE A 148 -2.11 -50.21 22.08
CA PHE A 148 -1.74 -48.94 22.74
C PHE A 148 -1.56 -47.74 21.79
N ARG A 149 -1.59 -47.96 20.46
CA ARG A 149 -1.60 -46.85 19.49
C ARG A 149 -2.98 -46.19 19.39
N CYS A 150 -4.04 -46.89 19.80
CA CYS A 150 -5.40 -46.38 19.83
C CYS A 150 -5.74 -45.78 21.21
N ASN A 151 -6.91 -45.17 21.30
CA ASN A 151 -7.48 -44.55 22.49
C ASN A 151 -8.15 -45.54 23.47
N VAL A 152 -8.01 -46.85 23.27
CA VAL A 152 -8.68 -47.90 24.08
C VAL A 152 -8.32 -47.79 25.56
N ILE A 153 -7.07 -47.49 25.89
CA ILE A 153 -6.64 -47.28 27.28
C ILE A 153 -7.32 -46.03 27.88
N ASP A 154 -7.45 -44.96 27.09
CA ASP A 154 -8.10 -43.72 27.52
C ASP A 154 -9.59 -43.97 27.81
N GLU A 155 -10.28 -44.72 26.96
CA GLU A 155 -11.69 -45.11 27.14
C GLU A 155 -11.91 -46.00 28.37
N ILE A 156 -11.05 -47.00 28.59
CA ILE A 156 -11.12 -47.87 29.77
C ILE A 156 -10.87 -47.05 31.05
N LEU A 157 -9.88 -46.16 31.02
CA LEU A 157 -9.59 -45.28 32.15
C LEU A 157 -10.79 -44.39 32.47
N GLU A 158 -11.43 -43.80 31.47
CA GLU A 158 -12.61 -42.97 31.65
C GLU A 158 -13.79 -43.75 32.26
N GLN A 159 -14.02 -44.99 31.81
CA GLN A 159 -15.07 -45.86 32.38
C GLN A 159 -14.78 -46.23 33.85
N VAL A 160 -13.52 -46.54 34.18
CA VAL A 160 -13.11 -46.85 35.56
C VAL A 160 -13.31 -45.64 36.46
N LEU A 161 -12.96 -44.43 36.00
CA LEU A 161 -13.16 -43.20 36.75
C LEU A 161 -14.64 -42.89 36.94
N ALA A 162 -15.45 -42.95 35.87
CA ALA A 162 -16.89 -42.73 35.93
C ALA A 162 -17.60 -43.69 36.90
N SER A 163 -17.17 -44.96 36.93
CA SER A 163 -17.72 -45.96 37.86
C SER A 163 -17.38 -45.63 39.33
N ARG A 164 -16.20 -45.07 39.60
CA ARG A 164 -15.81 -44.67 40.97
C ARG A 164 -16.60 -43.46 41.45
N ASP A 165 -16.84 -42.50 40.56
CA ASP A 165 -17.58 -41.28 40.89
C ASP A 165 -19.05 -41.59 41.21
N SER A 166 -19.64 -42.61 40.57
CA SER A 166 -20.99 -43.09 40.90
C SER A 166 -21.12 -43.76 42.27
N VAL A 167 -20.08 -44.44 42.75
CA VAL A 167 -20.11 -45.19 44.03
C VAL A 167 -19.90 -44.27 45.24
N THR A 168 -19.28 -43.10 45.05
CA THR A 168 -19.06 -42.12 46.13
C THR A 168 -20.27 -41.22 46.45
N GLY A 169 -21.39 -41.36 45.72
CA GLY A 169 -22.59 -40.53 45.88
C GLY A 169 -23.70 -41.05 46.80
N GLU A 170 -23.67 -42.33 47.22
CA GLU A 170 -24.79 -42.98 47.94
C GLU A 170 -24.47 -43.36 49.40
N GLY A 171 -23.65 -42.55 50.10
CA GLY A 171 -23.15 -42.87 51.44
C GLY A 171 -23.68 -42.03 52.61
N LEU A 172 -24.72 -41.22 52.45
CA LEU A 172 -25.30 -40.42 53.54
C LEU A 172 -26.84 -40.34 53.40
N SER A 173 -27.56 -41.35 53.88
CA SER A 173 -28.96 -41.19 54.24
C SER A 173 -29.26 -41.93 55.53
N ASP A 174 -29.38 -41.15 56.60
CA ASP A 174 -30.31 -41.29 57.71
C ASP A 174 -30.50 -42.67 58.33
N ASP A 175 -29.59 -43.04 59.24
CA ASP A 175 -29.97 -43.79 60.44
C ASP A 175 -29.84 -42.86 61.65
N ALA A 176 -30.78 -41.92 61.76
CA ALA A 176 -31.07 -41.25 63.00
C ALA A 176 -32.59 -41.19 63.20
N ILE A 177 -33.01 -41.57 64.41
CA ILE A 177 -34.36 -41.49 65.00
C ILE A 177 -35.24 -42.71 64.73
N ASN A 178 -35.11 -43.74 65.57
CA ASN A 178 -36.25 -44.21 66.39
C ASN A 178 -35.82 -45.13 67.54
N GLU A 179 -35.51 -44.57 68.71
CA GLU A 179 -35.92 -45.12 70.01
C GLU A 179 -36.01 -44.00 71.06
#